data_AF-A0A0D6LDW4-F1
#
_entry.id   AF-A0A0D6LDW4-F1
#
_cell.length_a   1.000
_cell.length_b   1.000
_cell.length_c   1.000
_cell.angle_alpha   90.00
_cell.angle_beta   90.00
_cell.angle_gamma   90.00
#
_symmetry.space_group_name_H-M   'P 1'
#
loop_
_entity.id
_entity.type
_entity.pdbx_description
1 polymer ?
#
loop_
_entity_poly.entity_id
_entity_poly.type
_entity_poly.pdbx_seq_one_letter_code
_entity_poly.pdbx_strand_id
1 'polypeptide(L)'
;MKKYGVKDIVPYNDPKILELPLISCMGIGTAEGFAKAVRQVFEKKLISEEVWNLLSRPTTTEEDIVLSSVKSFGHGFTYEQHPVHKGVIIVMLRNGLRAGDDGAAEYEEISRTIYQIIKGSR
;
A
#
# COMPACT_ATOMS: atom_id res chain seq x y z
N MET A 1 1.00 20.28 -30.09
CA MET A 1 1.50 19.30 -29.09
C MET A 1 2.99 19.12 -29.28
N LYS A 2 3.83 19.44 -28.28
CA LYS A 2 5.26 19.12 -28.33
C LYS A 2 5.42 17.61 -28.16
N LYS A 3 6.05 16.95 -29.13
CA LYS A 3 6.49 15.56 -29.03
C LYS A 3 7.69 15.54 -28.10
N TYR A 4 7.50 15.15 -26.84
CA TYR A 4 8.61 14.84 -25.94
C TYR A 4 9.30 13.60 -26.53
N GLY A 5 10.60 13.71 -26.79
CA GLY A 5 11.39 12.60 -27.31
C GLY A 5 11.57 11.56 -26.22
N VAL A 6 11.73 10.30 -26.61
CA VAL A 6 12.06 9.15 -25.73
C VAL A 6 13.29 9.39 -24.82
N LYS A 7 14.06 10.47 -25.07
CA LYS A 7 15.21 10.90 -24.26
C LYS A 7 14.86 11.54 -22.92
N ASP A 8 13.61 11.94 -22.67
CA ASP A 8 13.22 12.63 -21.42
C ASP A 8 12.67 11.67 -20.34
N ILE A 9 12.61 10.37 -20.62
CA ILE A 9 12.10 9.35 -19.68
C ILE A 9 13.27 8.54 -19.14
N VAL A 10 13.51 8.64 -17.83
CA VAL A 10 14.49 7.79 -17.12
C VAL A 10 13.71 6.73 -16.34
N PRO A 11 14.00 5.44 -16.50
CA PRO A 11 13.25 4.40 -15.80
C PRO A 11 13.67 4.33 -14.32
N TYR A 12 12.72 3.98 -13.45
CA TYR A 12 12.99 3.86 -12.01
C TYR A 12 14.01 2.77 -11.65
N ASN A 13 14.26 1.81 -12.53
CA ASN A 13 15.28 0.78 -12.33
C ASN A 13 16.70 1.25 -12.70
N ASP A 14 16.88 2.49 -13.15
CA ASP A 14 18.22 3.08 -13.33
C ASP A 14 18.90 3.22 -11.95
N PRO A 15 20.13 2.69 -11.76
CA PRO A 15 20.86 2.80 -10.49
C PRO A 15 20.97 4.24 -9.96
N LYS A 16 21.10 5.23 -10.85
CA LYS A 16 21.19 6.64 -10.44
C LYS A 16 19.89 7.17 -9.86
N ILE A 17 18.75 6.61 -10.29
CA ILE A 17 17.43 6.94 -9.72
C ILE A 17 17.22 6.19 -8.41
N LEU A 18 17.70 4.95 -8.30
CA LEU A 18 17.67 4.17 -7.05
C LEU A 18 18.43 4.84 -5.90
N GLU A 19 19.47 5.62 -6.21
CA GLU A 19 20.25 6.39 -5.23
C GLU A 19 19.53 7.65 -4.74
N LEU A 20 18.48 8.11 -5.42
CA LEU A 20 17.73 9.29 -5.01
C LEU A 20 16.81 8.97 -3.82
N PRO A 21 16.73 9.86 -2.80
CA PRO A 21 15.89 9.65 -1.61
C PRO A 21 14.40 9.96 -1.89
N LEU A 22 13.82 9.36 -2.93
CA LEU A 22 12.42 9.55 -3.31
C LEU A 22 11.50 8.62 -2.49
N ILE A 23 11.21 9.05 -1.27
CA ILE A 23 10.44 8.28 -0.28
C ILE A 23 9.02 7.89 -0.73
N SER A 24 8.46 8.57 -1.73
CA SER A 24 7.10 8.31 -2.23
C SER A 24 6.99 7.09 -3.14
N CYS A 25 8.09 6.64 -3.77
CA CYS A 25 8.02 5.61 -4.81
C CYS A 25 9.22 4.64 -4.85
N MET A 26 10.28 4.86 -4.06
CA MET A 26 11.51 4.07 -4.12
C MET A 26 11.69 3.09 -2.96
N GLY A 27 10.58 2.66 -2.33
CA GLY A 27 10.62 1.65 -1.28
C GLY A 27 11.04 0.29 -1.85
N ILE A 28 12.25 -0.18 -1.51
CA ILE A 28 12.75 -1.50 -1.90
C ILE A 28 12.73 -2.42 -0.68
N GLY A 29 12.09 -3.58 -0.81
CA GLY A 29 12.04 -4.58 0.25
C GLY A 29 11.30 -5.83 -0.18
N THR A 30 11.10 -6.75 0.78
CA THR A 30 10.31 -7.97 0.59
C THR A 30 8.97 -7.83 1.31
N ALA A 31 7.95 -8.54 0.83
CA ALA A 31 6.62 -8.50 1.45
C ALA A 31 6.69 -8.90 2.94
N GLU A 32 7.50 -9.92 3.25
CA GLU A 32 7.78 -10.35 4.62
C GLU A 32 8.47 -9.26 5.46
N GLY A 33 9.48 -8.58 4.91
CA GLY A 33 10.20 -7.51 5.58
C GLY A 33 9.28 -6.35 5.96
N PHE A 34 8.44 -5.91 5.02
CA PHE A 34 7.43 -4.88 5.27
C PHE A 34 6.39 -5.33 6.30
N ALA A 35 5.86 -6.56 6.19
CA ALA A 35 4.89 -7.08 7.15
C ALA A 35 5.47 -7.13 8.57
N LYS A 36 6.73 -7.57 8.73
CA LYS A 36 7.45 -7.55 10.00
C LYS A 36 7.68 -6.14 10.52
N ALA A 37 8.03 -5.18 9.66
CA ALA A 37 8.20 -3.79 10.05
C ALA A 37 6.91 -3.20 10.61
N VAL A 38 5.79 -3.37 9.91
CA VAL A 38 4.46 -2.94 10.36
C VAL A 38 4.08 -3.64 11.67
N ARG A 39 4.29 -4.95 11.78
CA ARG A 39 4.04 -5.71 13.02
C ARG A 39 4.82 -5.14 14.20
N GLN A 40 6.09 -4.80 14.00
CA GLN A 40 6.96 -4.26 15.06
C GLN A 40 6.50 -2.90 15.57
N VAL A 41 5.89 -2.05 14.71
CA VAL A 41 5.28 -0.78 15.15
C VAL A 41 4.26 -1.03 16.25
N PHE A 42 3.41 -2.05 16.09
CA PHE A 42 2.39 -2.42 17.06
C PHE A 42 2.95 -3.17 18.26
N GLU A 43 3.77 -4.21 18.05
CA GLU A 43 4.29 -5.05 19.14
C GLU A 43 5.23 -4.30 20.08
N LYS A 44 6.02 -3.36 19.53
CA LYS A 44 6.97 -2.56 20.30
C LYS A 44 6.41 -1.21 20.76
N LYS A 45 5.13 -0.93 20.47
CA LYS A 45 4.46 0.34 20.79
C LYS A 45 5.30 1.54 20.33
N LEU A 46 5.79 1.48 19.08
CA LEU A 46 6.60 2.56 18.50
C LEU A 46 5.79 3.84 18.25
N ILE A 47 4.46 3.72 18.27
CA ILE A 47 3.51 4.84 18.25
C ILE A 47 2.63 4.78 19.49
N SER A 48 2.18 5.95 19.96
CA SER A 48 1.23 6.04 21.07
C SER A 48 -0.18 5.64 20.64
N GLU A 49 -1.04 5.31 21.61
CA GLU A 49 -2.48 5.09 21.35
C GLU A 49 -3.15 6.32 20.76
N GLU A 50 -2.70 7.53 21.11
CA GLU A 50 -3.18 8.78 20.51
C GLU A 50 -2.86 8.84 19.02
N VAL A 51 -1.60 8.54 18.64
CA VAL A 51 -1.18 8.49 17.24
C VAL A 51 -1.93 7.38 16.50
N TRP A 52 -2.11 6.21 17.12
CA TRP A 52 -2.88 5.13 16.54
C TRP A 52 -4.34 5.52 16.27
N ASN A 53 -5.01 6.15 17.24
CA ASN A 53 -6.38 6.64 17.09
C ASN A 53 -6.53 7.73 16.02
N LEU A 54 -5.45 8.45 15.72
CA LEU A 54 -5.40 9.42 14.62
C LEU A 54 -5.20 8.69 13.28
N LEU A 55 -4.25 7.76 13.20
CA LEU A 55 -4.00 6.94 12.00
C LEU A 55 -5.11 5.95 11.66
N SER A 56 -6.01 5.63 12.59
CA SER A 56 -7.07 4.64 12.38
C SER A 56 -8.30 5.21 11.67
N ARG A 57 -8.33 6.51 11.37
CA ARG A 57 -9.48 7.18 10.74
C ARG A 57 -9.05 8.09 9.59
N PRO A 58 -9.84 8.15 8.51
CA PRO A 58 -9.60 9.10 7.44
C PRO A 58 -9.79 10.53 7.93
N THR A 59 -9.10 11.46 7.29
CA THR A 59 -9.29 12.91 7.46
C THR A 59 -10.40 13.43 6.56
N THR A 60 -10.53 12.90 5.35
CA THR A 60 -11.56 13.30 4.37
C THR A 60 -11.99 12.11 3.49
N THR A 61 -13.14 12.26 2.82
CA THR A 61 -13.59 11.38 1.74
C THR A 61 -14.12 12.26 0.62
N GLU A 62 -13.45 12.21 -0.53
CA GLU A 62 -13.73 13.08 -1.66
C GLU A 62 -13.39 12.40 -2.99
N GLU A 63 -13.83 13.00 -4.10
CA GLU A 63 -13.43 12.57 -5.44
C GLU A 63 -11.98 12.99 -5.69
N ASP A 64 -11.10 12.01 -5.87
CA ASP A 64 -9.72 12.27 -6.29
C ASP A 64 -9.71 12.53 -7.80
N ILE A 65 -9.37 13.75 -8.20
CA ILE A 65 -9.35 14.17 -9.60
C ILE A 65 -8.30 13.41 -10.45
N VAL A 66 -7.24 12.91 -9.83
CA VAL A 66 -6.16 12.19 -10.52
C VAL A 66 -6.58 10.74 -10.73
N LEU A 67 -7.16 10.11 -9.70
CA LEU A 67 -7.63 8.73 -9.75
C LEU A 67 -9.04 8.60 -10.33
N SER A 68 -9.75 9.72 -10.56
CA SER A 68 -11.15 9.78 -11.02
C SER A 68 -12.07 8.85 -10.23
N SER A 69 -11.88 8.79 -8.91
CA SER A 69 -12.65 7.91 -8.02
C SER A 69 -12.79 8.52 -6.62
N VAL A 70 -13.88 8.18 -5.93
CA VAL A 70 -14.08 8.58 -4.53
C VAL A 70 -13.17 7.76 -3.64
N LYS A 71 -12.37 8.45 -2.82
CA LYS A 71 -11.39 7.82 -1.93
C LYS A 71 -11.38 8.49 -0.56
N SER A 72 -11.13 7.69 0.48
CA SER A 72 -10.92 8.18 1.84
C SER A 72 -9.42 8.28 2.11
N PHE A 73 -8.94 9.46 2.51
CA PHE A 73 -7.52 9.74 2.72
C PHE A 73 -7.26 10.32 4.11
N GLY A 74 -6.02 10.16 4.59
CA GLY A 74 -5.57 10.77 5.86
C GLY A 74 -4.21 10.25 6.31
N HIS A 75 -3.36 11.16 6.81
CA HIS A 75 -2.10 10.81 7.47
C HIS A 75 -1.14 9.92 6.66
N GLY A 76 -1.16 10.02 5.33
CA GLY A 76 -0.32 9.23 4.42
C GLY A 76 -0.91 7.87 4.02
N PHE A 77 -2.16 7.59 4.38
CA PHE A 77 -2.86 6.34 4.04
C PHE A 77 -4.13 6.58 3.24
N THR A 78 -4.49 5.59 2.42
CA THR A 78 -5.83 5.42 1.86
C THR A 78 -6.60 4.44 2.74
N TYR A 79 -7.86 4.75 3.03
CA TYR A 79 -8.70 3.97 3.92
C TYR A 79 -9.77 3.27 3.09
N GLU A 80 -9.92 1.98 3.32
CA GLU A 80 -10.99 1.16 2.75
C GLU A 80 -11.62 0.36 3.88
N GLN A 81 -12.95 0.25 3.87
CA GLN A 81 -13.64 -0.55 4.87
C GLN A 81 -13.36 -2.03 4.61
N HIS A 82 -12.46 -2.61 5.39
CA HIS A 82 -12.13 -4.02 5.23
C HIS A 82 -13.29 -4.90 5.76
N PRO A 83 -13.86 -5.83 4.96
CA PRO A 83 -15.17 -6.40 5.24
C PRO A 83 -15.27 -7.42 6.40
N VAL A 84 -14.18 -7.92 7.00
CA VAL A 84 -14.31 -9.16 7.81
C VAL A 84 -13.47 -9.32 9.10
N HIS A 85 -12.20 -8.89 9.21
CA HIS A 85 -11.38 -9.25 10.39
C HIS A 85 -10.37 -8.19 10.86
N LYS A 86 -10.23 -8.08 12.20
CA LYS A 86 -9.22 -7.25 12.88
C LYS A 86 -7.94 -8.05 13.13
N GLY A 87 -6.77 -7.38 13.13
CA GLY A 87 -5.51 -7.96 13.58
C GLY A 87 -4.73 -8.78 12.54
N VAL A 88 -4.99 -8.57 11.25
CA VAL A 88 -4.25 -9.20 10.15
C VAL A 88 -3.51 -8.12 9.37
N ILE A 89 -2.21 -8.34 9.11
CA ILE A 89 -1.40 -7.50 8.22
C ILE A 89 -1.15 -8.30 6.95
N ILE A 90 -1.59 -7.77 5.82
CA ILE A 90 -1.37 -8.37 4.50
C ILE A 90 -0.48 -7.41 3.71
N VAL A 91 0.66 -7.91 3.23
CA VAL A 91 1.53 -7.17 2.31
C VAL A 91 1.70 -8.01 1.08
N MET A 92 1.41 -7.42 -0.07
CA MET A 92 1.61 -8.02 -1.38
C MET A 92 2.58 -7.16 -2.18
N LEU A 93 3.68 -7.76 -2.63
CA LEU A 93 4.60 -7.14 -3.58
C LEU A 93 4.61 -7.97 -4.86
N ARG A 94 4.61 -7.31 -6.01
CA ARG A 94 4.69 -7.94 -7.33
C ARG A 94 5.90 -7.40 -8.07
N ASN A 95 6.57 -8.26 -8.81
CA ASN A 95 7.61 -7.85 -9.75
C ASN A 95 7.00 -7.72 -11.15
N GLY A 96 7.11 -6.53 -11.73
CA GLY A 96 6.59 -6.20 -13.06
C GLY A 96 5.29 -5.40 -13.01
N LEU A 97 5.29 -4.22 -13.65
CA LEU A 97 4.06 -3.48 -13.91
C LEU A 97 3.22 -4.27 -14.92
N ARG A 98 2.05 -4.75 -14.47
CA ARG A 98 0.99 -5.21 -15.36
C ARG A 98 -0.08 -4.12 -15.37
N ALA A 99 -0.51 -3.71 -16.55
CA ALA A 99 -1.60 -2.77 -16.69
C ALA A 99 -2.94 -3.44 -16.29
N GLY A 100 -3.85 -2.67 -15.70
CA GLY A 100 -5.20 -3.12 -15.33
C GLY A 100 -5.34 -3.57 -13.88
N ASP A 101 -6.51 -4.15 -13.58
CA ASP A 101 -6.95 -4.44 -12.22
C ASP A 101 -6.52 -5.84 -11.72
N ASP A 102 -5.71 -6.56 -12.50
CA ASP A 102 -5.23 -7.91 -12.18
C ASP A 102 -4.57 -7.98 -10.79
N GLY A 103 -3.88 -6.92 -10.37
CA GLY A 103 -3.27 -6.85 -9.05
C GLY A 103 -4.28 -6.70 -7.92
N ALA A 104 -5.37 -5.95 -8.15
CA ALA A 104 -6.43 -5.77 -7.17
C ALA A 104 -7.23 -7.08 -6.99
N ALA A 105 -7.60 -7.73 -8.08
CA ALA A 105 -8.31 -9.01 -8.04
C ALA A 105 -7.47 -10.11 -7.34
N GLU A 106 -6.17 -10.19 -7.64
CA GLU A 106 -5.26 -11.12 -6.98
C GLU A 106 -5.13 -10.81 -5.47
N TYR A 107 -5.02 -9.53 -5.10
CA TYR A 107 -5.01 -9.13 -3.69
C TYR A 107 -6.30 -9.51 -2.97
N GLU A 108 -7.46 -9.32 -3.59
CA GLU A 108 -8.76 -9.69 -3.03
C GLU A 108 -8.90 -11.20 -2.82
N GLU A 109 -8.43 -12.02 -3.77
CA GLU A 109 -8.45 -13.48 -3.68
C GLU A 109 -7.53 -13.99 -2.56
N ILE A 110 -6.30 -13.48 -2.48
CA ILE A 110 -5.33 -13.80 -1.42
C ILE A 110 -5.92 -13.43 -0.07
N SER A 111 -6.45 -12.20 0.05
CA SER A 111 -7.06 -11.70 1.27
C SER A 111 -8.22 -12.61 1.71
N ARG A 112 -9.15 -12.91 0.80
CA ARG A 112 -10.27 -13.82 1.07
C ARG A 112 -9.82 -15.19 1.57
N THR A 113 -8.81 -15.78 0.94
CA THR A 113 -8.27 -17.09 1.29
C THR A 113 -7.65 -17.10 2.69
N ILE A 114 -6.81 -16.10 3.00
CA ILE A 114 -6.22 -15.93 4.33
C ILE A 114 -7.32 -15.85 5.39
N TYR A 115 -8.40 -15.11 5.13
CA TYR A 115 -9.50 -15.01 6.07
C TYR A 115 -10.26 -16.32 6.26
N GLN A 116 -10.51 -17.08 5.19
CA GLN A 116 -11.15 -18.40 5.31
C GLN A 116 -10.32 -19.35 6.18
N ILE A 117 -9.00 -19.35 6.01
CA ILE A 117 -8.08 -20.15 6.83
C ILE A 117 -8.14 -19.72 8.30
N ILE A 118 -8.07 -18.42 8.58
CA ILE A 118 -8.13 -17.88 9.95
C ILE A 118 -9.47 -18.20 10.61
N LYS A 119 -10.57 -18.09 9.87
CA LYS A 119 -11.92 -18.38 10.37
C LYS A 119 -12.12 -19.88 10.64
N GLY A 120 -11.60 -20.76 9.79
CA GLY A 120 -11.71 -22.21 9.92
C GLY A 120 -10.73 -22.84 10.92
N SER A 121 -9.76 -22.09 11.43
CA SER A 121 -8.80 -22.53 12.45
C SER A 121 -9.30 -22.32 13.90
N ARG A 122 -10.58 -21.99 14.07
CA ARG A 122 -11.29 -21.88 15.36
C ARG A 122 -12.40 -22.92 15.42
#